data_AF-A0A842T624-F1
#
_entry.id   AF-A0A842T624-F1
#
_cell.length_a   1.000
_cell.length_b   1.000
_cell.length_c   1.000
_cell.angle_alpha   90.00
_cell.angle_beta   90.00
_cell.angle_gamma   90.00
#
_symmetry.space_group_name_H-M   'P 1'
#
loop_
_entity.id
_entity.type
_entity.pdbx_description
1 polymer ?
#
loop_
_entity_poly.entity_id
_entity_poly.type
_entity_poly.pdbx_seq_one_letter_code
_entity_poly.pdbx_strand_id
1 'polypeptide(L)'
;MKPSIWLNEDKKFYNLEKSITIPNESLKDVPCIDLNYIQDFEKISTEGGCYWIVTNEPIKHTFHRNPLPQKINEHDIIYNGIAKDNVQERIKRHLLIQEEDPGWSAMSIDLLMEKHKAYHRQKAMDIKDRTRVPYLIKENKLIPIRSVELLMELNLSETEKNYILKNKKYKRFHFVNGINVFHEKHSPYNYWVYFISGLKSTSYLEFIEKEWRKRYGLPKLCSYMSGR
;
A
#
# COMPACT_ATOMS: atom_id res chain seq x y z
N MET A 1 -28.30 -12.62 -33.08
CA MET A 1 -28.07 -11.76 -31.89
C MET A 1 -27.51 -10.44 -32.41
N LYS A 2 -28.16 -9.28 -32.15
CA LYS A 2 -27.80 -8.00 -32.83
C LYS A 2 -26.54 -7.38 -32.21
N PRO A 3 -25.38 -7.35 -32.92
CA PRO A 3 -24.14 -6.76 -32.41
C PRO A 3 -24.25 -5.26 -32.09
N SER A 4 -25.27 -4.59 -32.62
CA SER A 4 -25.46 -3.13 -32.52
C SER A 4 -25.81 -2.63 -31.11
N ILE A 5 -26.46 -3.44 -30.26
CA ILE A 5 -26.80 -3.01 -28.89
C ILE A 5 -25.52 -2.91 -28.05
N TRP A 6 -24.66 -3.93 -28.13
CA TRP A 6 -23.40 -3.95 -27.36
C TRP A 6 -22.43 -2.87 -27.80
N LEU A 7 -22.37 -2.53 -29.10
CA LEU A 7 -21.58 -1.41 -29.60
C LEU A 7 -22.06 -0.04 -29.09
N ASN A 8 -23.37 0.11 -28.86
CA ASN A 8 -23.93 1.34 -28.31
C ASN A 8 -23.69 1.44 -26.80
N GLU A 9 -23.80 0.33 -26.06
CA GLU A 9 -23.45 0.29 -24.65
C GLU A 9 -21.95 0.56 -24.43
N ASP A 10 -21.08 -0.05 -25.24
CA ASP A 10 -19.63 0.19 -25.21
C ASP A 10 -19.29 1.68 -25.41
N LYS A 11 -19.92 2.35 -26.38
CA LYS A 11 -19.75 3.81 -26.58
C LYS A 11 -20.20 4.63 -25.37
N LYS A 12 -21.29 4.25 -24.69
CA LYS A 12 -21.76 4.95 -23.49
C LYS A 12 -20.74 4.84 -22.36
N PHE A 13 -20.26 3.62 -22.09
CA PHE A 13 -19.23 3.40 -21.08
C PHE A 13 -17.93 4.12 -21.43
N TYR A 14 -17.46 4.02 -22.66
CA TYR A 14 -16.26 4.72 -23.12
C TYR A 14 -16.34 6.25 -22.95
N ASN A 15 -17.49 6.85 -23.25
CA ASN A 15 -17.69 8.29 -23.06
C ASN A 15 -17.76 8.67 -21.57
N LEU A 16 -18.37 7.82 -20.73
CA LEU A 16 -18.40 7.99 -19.28
C LEU A 16 -16.99 7.91 -18.69
N GLU A 17 -16.19 6.93 -19.08
CA GLU A 17 -14.80 6.78 -18.61
C GLU A 17 -13.95 8.02 -18.93
N LYS A 18 -14.16 8.63 -20.10
CA LYS A 18 -13.48 9.87 -20.51
C LYS A 18 -13.91 11.09 -19.72
N SER A 19 -15.14 11.14 -19.21
CA SER A 19 -15.63 12.29 -18.44
C SER A 19 -15.26 12.22 -16.96
N ILE A 20 -14.79 11.05 -16.49
CA ILE A 20 -14.34 10.87 -15.11
C ILE A 20 -13.05 11.67 -14.85
N THR A 21 -13.12 12.53 -13.84
CA THR A 21 -11.93 13.22 -13.32
C THR A 21 -11.12 12.26 -12.45
N ILE A 22 -9.83 12.11 -12.78
CA ILE A 22 -8.85 11.34 -11.99
C ILE A 22 -7.95 12.35 -11.27
N PRO A 23 -7.68 12.17 -9.96
CA PRO A 23 -6.73 13.02 -9.25
C PRO A 23 -5.39 13.08 -9.97
N ASN A 24 -4.77 14.26 -10.00
CA ASN A 24 -3.45 14.41 -10.61
C ASN A 24 -2.36 13.71 -9.78
N GLU A 25 -1.17 13.55 -10.36
CA GLU A 25 -0.03 12.87 -9.72
C GLU A 25 0.36 13.48 -8.38
N SER A 26 0.32 14.82 -8.28
CA SER A 26 0.70 15.56 -7.06
C SER A 26 -0.36 15.53 -5.95
N LEU A 27 -1.57 15.04 -6.24
CA LEU A 27 -2.73 15.05 -5.34
C LEU A 27 -3.07 16.45 -4.77
N LYS A 28 -2.61 17.54 -5.40
CA LYS A 28 -2.74 18.91 -4.89
C LYS A 28 -4.18 19.38 -4.65
N ASP A 29 -5.13 18.79 -5.37
CA ASP A 29 -6.56 19.13 -5.30
C ASP A 29 -7.35 18.10 -4.46
N VAL A 30 -6.65 17.22 -3.73
CA VAL A 30 -7.25 16.20 -2.85
C VAL A 30 -7.05 16.61 -1.39
N PRO A 31 -8.10 16.59 -0.55
CA PRO A 31 -7.97 16.83 0.88
C PRO A 31 -6.89 15.94 1.52
N CYS A 32 -6.08 16.53 2.38
CA CYS A 32 -4.94 15.87 3.03
C CYS A 32 -5.02 16.07 4.55
N ILE A 33 -4.70 15.02 5.31
CA ILE A 33 -4.51 15.08 6.75
C ILE A 33 -3.11 14.56 7.07
N ASP A 34 -2.42 15.28 7.94
CA ASP A 34 -1.19 14.83 8.59
C ASP A 34 -1.52 14.08 9.88
N LEU A 35 -1.03 12.85 10.03
CA LEU A 35 -1.34 11.95 11.13
C LEU A 35 -0.29 12.07 12.24
N ASN A 36 -0.52 13.02 13.15
CA ASN A 36 0.33 13.24 14.32
C ASN A 36 -0.19 12.51 15.56
N TYR A 37 -1.51 12.27 15.64
CA TYR A 37 -2.20 11.64 16.76
C TYR A 37 -3.33 10.70 16.28
N ILE A 38 -3.75 9.76 17.13
CA ILE A 38 -4.84 8.82 16.83
C ILE A 38 -6.15 9.56 16.48
N GLN A 39 -6.40 10.71 17.09
CA GLN A 39 -7.59 11.54 16.86
C GLN A 39 -7.59 12.18 15.47
N ASP A 40 -6.44 12.28 14.79
CA ASP A 40 -6.40 12.86 13.44
C ASP A 40 -7.20 12.03 12.43
N PHE A 41 -7.39 10.73 12.70
CA PHE A 41 -8.27 9.90 11.88
C PHE A 41 -9.73 10.38 11.92
N GLU A 42 -10.19 11.03 13.00
CA GLU A 42 -11.56 11.55 13.12
C GLU A 42 -11.85 12.67 12.12
N LYS A 43 -10.80 13.30 11.57
CA LYS A 43 -10.91 14.30 10.50
C LYS A 43 -11.19 13.65 9.13
N ILE A 44 -10.99 12.33 8.99
CA ILE A 44 -11.31 11.56 7.77
C ILE A 44 -12.79 11.16 7.80
N SER A 45 -13.48 11.34 6.68
CA SER A 45 -14.89 10.93 6.54
C SER A 45 -15.09 9.43 6.76
N THR A 46 -16.23 9.06 7.35
CA THR A 46 -16.68 7.67 7.50
C THR A 46 -17.43 7.13 6.28
N GLU A 47 -17.56 7.92 5.21
CA GLU A 47 -18.19 7.50 3.96
C GLU A 47 -17.24 6.71 3.05
N GLY A 48 -17.79 6.13 1.98
CA GLY A 48 -17.03 5.50 0.92
C GLY A 48 -16.14 6.47 0.15
N GLY A 49 -14.99 5.99 -0.34
CA GLY A 49 -13.95 6.85 -0.87
C GLY A 49 -12.71 6.16 -1.42
N CYS A 50 -11.81 6.99 -1.95
CA CYS A 50 -10.46 6.62 -2.38
C CYS A 50 -9.44 7.32 -1.47
N TYR A 51 -8.27 6.72 -1.29
CA TYR A 51 -7.22 7.30 -0.47
C TYR A 51 -5.82 6.92 -0.95
N TRP A 52 -4.85 7.76 -0.58
CA TRP A 52 -3.42 7.60 -0.80
C TRP A 52 -2.68 7.86 0.51
N ILE A 53 -1.69 7.03 0.79
CA ILE A 53 -0.85 7.13 1.97
C ILE A 53 0.55 7.54 1.51
N VAL A 54 1.04 8.64 2.07
CA VAL A 54 2.33 9.25 1.74
C VAL A 54 3.16 9.36 3.01
N THR A 55 4.47 9.13 2.91
CA THR A 55 5.36 9.26 4.07
C THR A 55 6.77 9.70 3.66
N ASN A 56 7.47 10.32 4.61
CA ASN A 56 8.90 10.56 4.51
C ASN A 56 9.76 9.43 5.11
N GLU A 57 9.14 8.33 5.60
CA GLU A 57 9.87 7.15 6.06
C GLU A 57 10.65 6.51 4.90
N PRO A 58 11.94 6.17 5.08
CA PRO A 58 12.74 5.55 4.03
C PRO A 58 12.29 4.11 3.76
N ILE A 59 11.42 3.93 2.76
CA ILE A 59 10.96 2.61 2.32
C ILE A 59 11.85 2.08 1.20
N LYS A 60 12.64 1.06 1.56
CA LYS A 60 13.67 0.46 0.70
C LYS A 60 13.19 -0.73 -0.14
N HIS A 61 11.91 -1.10 -0.08
CA HIS A 61 11.36 -2.22 -0.87
C HIS A 61 10.08 -1.87 -1.61
N THR A 62 9.73 -2.72 -2.57
CA THR A 62 8.44 -2.75 -3.26
C THR A 62 7.93 -4.18 -3.42
N PHE A 63 6.60 -4.36 -3.47
CA PHE A 63 5.98 -5.68 -3.68
C PHE A 63 5.79 -6.07 -5.16
N HIS A 64 6.28 -5.25 -6.09
CA HIS A 64 6.13 -5.43 -7.54
C HIS A 64 7.32 -4.87 -8.32
N ARG A 65 7.27 -5.00 -9.66
CA ARG A 65 8.27 -4.44 -10.58
C ARG A 65 7.75 -3.28 -11.44
N ASN A 66 6.47 -2.92 -11.29
CA ASN A 66 5.87 -1.82 -12.04
C ASN A 66 6.55 -0.48 -11.70
N PRO A 67 6.48 0.50 -12.62
CA PRO A 67 6.90 1.88 -12.33
C PRO A 67 6.27 2.40 -11.03
N LEU A 68 7.08 3.08 -10.23
CA LEU A 68 6.64 3.76 -9.02
C LEU A 68 6.14 5.16 -9.37
N PRO A 69 5.15 5.68 -8.64
CA PRO A 69 4.73 7.07 -8.79
C PRO A 69 5.84 8.04 -8.43
N GLN A 70 5.80 9.24 -9.03
CA GLN A 70 6.66 10.32 -8.58
C GLN A 70 6.37 10.68 -7.13
N LYS A 71 7.41 11.16 -6.47
CA LYS A 71 7.33 11.63 -5.09
C LYS A 71 6.54 12.94 -5.01
N ILE A 72 5.82 13.13 -3.91
CA ILE A 72 5.18 14.40 -3.57
C ILE A 72 6.09 15.10 -2.57
N ASN A 73 6.70 16.24 -2.94
CA ASN A 73 7.65 16.96 -2.08
C ASN A 73 8.74 16.06 -1.49
N GLU A 74 9.38 15.24 -2.33
CA GLU A 74 10.38 14.23 -1.94
C GLU A 74 9.87 13.04 -1.10
N HIS A 75 8.56 12.96 -0.83
CA HIS A 75 7.92 11.91 -0.04
C HIS A 75 7.31 10.82 -0.93
N ASP A 76 7.39 9.57 -0.47
CA ASP A 76 6.93 8.42 -1.24
C ASP A 76 5.41 8.25 -1.09
N ILE A 77 4.71 8.03 -2.20
CA ILE A 77 3.36 7.45 -2.18
C ILE A 77 3.52 5.94 -2.01
N ILE A 78 3.15 5.44 -0.83
CA ILE A 78 3.45 4.06 -0.43
C ILE A 78 2.29 3.11 -0.66
N TYR A 79 1.07 3.65 -0.66
CA TYR A 79 -0.14 2.87 -0.90
C TYR A 79 -1.25 3.75 -1.45
N ASN A 80 -2.12 3.17 -2.28
CA ASN A 80 -3.41 3.74 -2.59
C ASN A 80 -4.49 2.66 -2.50
N GLY A 81 -5.71 3.04 -2.14
CA GLY A 81 -6.80 2.10 -1.95
C GLY A 81 -8.17 2.74 -2.04
N ILE A 82 -9.18 1.89 -1.98
CA ILE A 82 -10.59 2.28 -1.94
C ILE A 82 -11.29 1.66 -0.73
N ALA A 83 -12.40 2.27 -0.34
CA ALA A 83 -13.35 1.71 0.61
C ALA A 83 -14.76 2.06 0.13
N LYS A 84 -15.63 1.05 -0.03
CA LYS A 84 -17.01 1.29 -0.47
C LYS A 84 -17.84 2.00 0.61
N ASP A 85 -17.63 1.62 1.87
CA ASP A 85 -18.53 2.02 2.94
C ASP A 85 -17.88 3.02 3.90
N ASN A 86 -16.62 2.79 4.29
CA ASN A 86 -15.95 3.62 5.29
C ASN A 86 -14.44 3.73 5.01
N VAL A 87 -14.03 4.88 4.46
CA VAL A 87 -12.64 5.15 4.11
C VAL A 87 -11.77 5.33 5.35
N GLN A 88 -12.26 6.03 6.39
CA GLN A 88 -11.56 6.18 7.67
C GLN A 88 -11.18 4.83 8.28
N GLU A 89 -12.14 3.93 8.44
CA GLU A 89 -11.93 2.60 9.02
C GLU A 89 -10.95 1.78 8.18
N ARG A 90 -11.03 1.89 6.85
CA ARG A 90 -10.09 1.19 5.98
C ARG A 90 -8.67 1.70 6.16
N ILE A 91 -8.47 3.00 6.30
CA ILE A 91 -7.16 3.62 6.54
C ILE A 91 -6.65 3.23 7.95
N LYS A 92 -7.51 3.23 8.97
CA LYS A 92 -7.16 2.75 10.32
C LYS A 92 -6.64 1.31 10.29
N ARG A 93 -7.29 0.41 9.56
CA ARG A 93 -6.82 -0.98 9.36
C ARG A 93 -5.48 -1.10 8.65
N HIS A 94 -5.00 -0.05 8.01
CA HIS A 94 -3.69 -0.01 7.38
C HIS A 94 -2.62 0.59 8.31
N LEU A 95 -2.99 1.55 9.16
CA LEU A 95 -2.08 2.44 9.89
C LEU A 95 -2.12 2.34 11.43
N LEU A 96 -3.06 1.59 12.00
CA LEU A 96 -3.25 1.39 13.45
C LEU A 96 -3.25 -0.09 13.85
N ILE A 97 -2.47 -0.91 13.17
CA ILE A 97 -2.55 -2.36 13.37
C ILE A 97 -2.03 -2.75 14.75
N GLN A 98 -2.84 -3.57 15.41
CA GLN A 98 -2.50 -4.22 16.67
C GLN A 98 -1.98 -5.63 16.35
N GLU A 99 -0.91 -6.08 17.02
CA GLU A 99 -0.24 -7.36 16.73
C GLU A 99 -1.18 -8.59 16.83
N GLU A 100 -2.30 -8.45 17.57
CA GLU A 100 -3.28 -9.50 17.84
C GLU A 100 -4.35 -9.66 16.75
N ASP A 101 -4.74 -8.59 16.04
CA ASP A 101 -5.67 -8.65 14.90
C ASP A 101 -4.97 -8.10 13.65
N PRO A 102 -4.33 -8.97 12.85
CA PRO A 102 -3.55 -8.52 11.71
C PRO A 102 -4.39 -7.89 10.59
N GLY A 103 -5.71 -8.03 10.63
CA GLY A 103 -6.59 -7.55 9.57
C GLY A 103 -6.16 -8.01 8.17
N TRP A 104 -6.70 -7.32 7.16
CA TRP A 104 -6.42 -7.58 5.74
C TRP A 104 -5.74 -6.36 5.10
N SER A 105 -4.54 -6.03 5.59
CA SER A 105 -3.71 -5.02 4.96
C SER A 105 -2.79 -5.64 3.90
N ALA A 106 -2.67 -4.95 2.77
CA ALA A 106 -1.90 -5.37 1.60
C ALA A 106 -0.57 -4.63 1.46
N MET A 107 -0.20 -3.86 2.50
CA MET A 107 1.06 -3.12 2.62
C MET A 107 1.72 -3.51 3.93
N SER A 108 3.04 -3.45 4.00
CA SER A 108 3.77 -3.65 5.25
C SER A 108 5.25 -3.27 5.12
N ILE A 109 5.84 -2.89 6.26
CA ILE A 109 7.28 -2.63 6.41
C ILE A 109 7.91 -3.32 7.64
N ASP A 110 7.11 -3.88 8.54
CA ASP A 110 7.60 -4.50 9.77
C ASP A 110 7.61 -6.01 9.69
N LEU A 111 8.60 -6.64 10.32
CA LEU A 111 8.72 -8.09 10.35
C LEU A 111 7.84 -8.70 11.43
N LEU A 112 7.13 -9.75 11.03
CA LEU A 112 6.45 -10.62 11.98
C LEU A 112 7.49 -11.47 12.73
N MET A 113 7.58 -11.26 14.04
CA MET A 113 8.49 -12.01 14.91
C MET A 113 7.90 -13.34 15.43
N GLU A 114 6.64 -13.63 15.12
CA GLU A 114 5.94 -14.83 15.58
C GLU A 114 5.58 -15.79 14.43
N LYS A 115 6.43 -16.79 14.18
CA LYS A 115 6.33 -17.68 13.02
C LYS A 115 4.97 -18.38 12.86
N HIS A 116 4.27 -18.70 13.95
CA HIS A 116 2.99 -19.41 13.92
C HIS A 116 1.83 -18.55 13.41
N LYS A 117 1.97 -17.22 13.37
CA LYS A 117 0.97 -16.27 12.87
C LYS A 117 1.16 -15.87 11.40
N ALA A 118 1.96 -16.61 10.64
CA ALA A 118 2.34 -16.26 9.26
C ALA A 118 1.23 -16.48 8.20
N TYR A 119 0.11 -17.11 8.57
CA TYR A 119 -0.96 -17.41 7.62
C TYR A 119 -1.55 -16.10 7.05
N HIS A 120 -1.78 -16.05 5.73
CA HIS A 120 -2.22 -14.87 4.98
C HIS A 120 -1.31 -13.64 4.94
N ARG A 121 -0.11 -13.71 5.54
CA ARG A 121 0.82 -12.58 5.54
C ARG A 121 1.76 -12.58 4.35
N GLN A 122 2.21 -11.39 3.99
CA GLN A 122 3.17 -11.22 2.91
C GLN A 122 4.54 -11.74 3.33
N LYS A 123 5.23 -12.38 2.41
CA LYS A 123 6.62 -12.78 2.62
C LYS A 123 7.49 -11.53 2.59
N ALA A 124 8.40 -11.43 3.55
CA ALA A 124 9.48 -10.46 3.53
C ALA A 124 10.72 -11.03 2.80
N MET A 125 10.95 -12.33 2.97
CA MET A 125 12.04 -13.07 2.35
C MET A 125 11.63 -14.54 2.15
N ASP A 126 12.06 -15.16 1.05
CA ASP A 126 11.98 -16.61 0.85
C ASP A 126 13.14 -17.07 -0.04
N ILE A 127 13.97 -17.99 0.45
CA ILE A 127 15.11 -18.52 -0.30
C ILE A 127 14.66 -19.36 -1.51
N LYS A 128 13.43 -19.88 -1.49
CA LYS A 128 12.93 -20.73 -2.57
C LYS A 128 12.71 -19.89 -3.82
N ASP A 129 13.41 -20.26 -4.89
CA ASP A 129 13.25 -19.63 -6.20
C ASP A 129 11.80 -19.72 -6.70
N ARG A 130 11.39 -18.77 -7.55
CA ARG A 130 10.04 -18.62 -8.13
C ARG A 130 8.91 -18.30 -7.16
N THR A 131 9.17 -18.23 -5.85
CA THR A 131 8.19 -17.69 -4.90
C THR A 131 8.12 -16.17 -5.00
N ARG A 132 6.91 -15.61 -4.87
CA ARG A 132 6.71 -14.16 -4.82
C ARG A 132 7.29 -13.60 -3.53
N VAL A 133 8.25 -12.69 -3.65
CA VAL A 133 8.90 -11.94 -2.58
C VAL A 133 8.96 -10.47 -2.98
N PRO A 134 9.16 -9.55 -2.02
CA PRO A 134 9.41 -8.14 -2.32
C PRO A 134 10.77 -7.96 -2.99
N TYR A 135 10.98 -6.78 -3.55
CA TYR A 135 12.22 -6.35 -4.18
C TYR A 135 12.83 -5.22 -3.36
N LEU A 136 14.10 -5.36 -3.00
CA LEU A 136 14.93 -4.28 -2.48
C LEU A 136 15.23 -3.30 -3.62
N ILE A 137 15.09 -2.01 -3.34
CA ILE A 137 15.40 -0.91 -4.24
C ILE A 137 16.85 -0.48 -3.95
N LYS A 138 17.77 -0.77 -4.87
CA LYS A 138 19.20 -0.48 -4.70
C LYS A 138 19.79 -0.01 -6.03
N GLU A 139 20.38 1.19 -6.05
CA GLU A 139 21.06 1.74 -7.24
C GLU A 139 20.22 1.65 -8.53
N ASN A 140 18.94 2.03 -8.45
CA ASN A 140 17.96 1.94 -9.54
C ASN A 140 17.66 0.50 -10.04
N LYS A 141 18.01 -0.52 -9.27
CA LYS A 141 17.69 -1.92 -9.54
C LYS A 141 16.72 -2.46 -8.49
N LEU A 142 15.89 -3.42 -8.93
CA LEU A 142 14.97 -4.17 -8.09
C LEU A 142 15.52 -5.58 -7.86
N ILE A 143 16.03 -5.84 -6.65
CA ILE A 143 16.67 -7.11 -6.29
C ILE A 143 15.70 -7.91 -5.42
N PRO A 144 15.27 -9.12 -5.81
CA PRO A 144 14.35 -9.91 -4.99
C PRO A 144 15.00 -10.29 -3.65
N ILE A 145 14.29 -10.08 -2.55
CA ILE A 145 14.81 -10.34 -1.19
C ILE A 145 14.79 -11.85 -0.92
N ARG A 146 15.91 -12.51 -1.24
CA ARG A 146 16.08 -13.97 -1.13
C ARG A 146 17.16 -14.42 -0.16
N SER A 147 17.78 -13.50 0.56
CA SER A 147 18.83 -13.80 1.53
C SER A 147 18.65 -12.96 2.78
N VAL A 148 19.23 -13.42 3.90
CA VAL A 148 19.20 -12.68 5.16
C VAL A 148 19.92 -11.35 5.00
N GLU A 149 21.01 -11.33 4.23
CA GLU A 149 21.80 -10.13 3.96
C GLU A 149 20.94 -9.06 3.28
N LEU A 150 20.19 -9.43 2.23
CA LEU A 150 19.26 -8.52 1.56
C LEU A 150 18.10 -8.09 2.46
N LEU A 151 17.59 -9.00 3.30
CA LEU A 151 16.53 -8.67 4.26
C LEU A 151 16.99 -7.64 5.30
N MET A 152 18.25 -7.76 5.75
CA MET A 152 18.86 -6.84 6.71
C MET A 152 19.12 -5.43 6.14
N GLU A 153 19.03 -5.24 4.82
CA GLU A 153 19.15 -3.91 4.19
C GLU A 153 17.87 -3.06 4.34
N LEU A 154 16.74 -3.64 4.76
CA LEU A 154 15.49 -2.92 5.01
C LEU A 154 15.61 -1.94 6.18
N ASN A 155 14.64 -1.02 6.30
CA ASN A 155 14.51 -0.16 7.47
C ASN A 155 13.97 -0.98 8.66
N LEU A 156 14.86 -1.62 9.40
CA LEU A 156 14.53 -2.51 10.52
C LEU A 156 14.90 -1.89 11.86
N SER A 157 14.02 -2.05 12.85
CA SER A 157 14.34 -1.81 14.26
C SER A 157 15.41 -2.79 14.76
N GLU A 158 16.02 -2.45 15.89
CA GLU A 158 17.02 -3.30 16.52
C GLU A 158 16.44 -4.66 16.95
N THR A 159 15.19 -4.67 17.40
CA THR A 159 14.46 -5.91 17.76
C THR A 159 14.28 -6.82 16.54
N GLU A 160 13.89 -6.26 15.39
CA GLU A 160 13.74 -7.02 14.14
C GLU A 160 15.07 -7.58 13.63
N LYS A 161 16.14 -6.77 13.68
CA LYS A 161 17.50 -7.22 13.35
C LYS A 161 17.92 -8.39 14.23
N ASN A 162 17.78 -8.25 15.55
CA ASN A 162 18.11 -9.31 16.51
C ASN A 162 17.28 -10.57 16.28
N TYR A 163 16.00 -10.42 15.94
CA TYR A 163 15.14 -11.55 15.58
C TYR A 163 15.67 -12.29 14.35
N ILE A 164 16.01 -11.58 13.27
CA ILE A 164 16.59 -12.21 12.07
C ILE A 164 17.91 -12.92 12.42
N LEU A 165 18.80 -12.25 13.16
CA LEU A 165 20.11 -12.80 13.51
C LEU A 165 20.02 -14.07 14.36
N LYS A 166 19.08 -14.13 15.32
CA LYS A 166 18.80 -15.33 16.12
C LYS A 166 18.19 -16.46 15.27
N ASN A 167 17.50 -16.12 14.19
CA ASN A 167 16.76 -17.04 13.35
C ASN A 167 17.32 -17.18 11.92
N LYS A 168 18.62 -16.91 11.69
CA LYS A 168 19.27 -16.96 10.36
C LYS A 168 19.03 -18.24 9.56
N LYS A 169 18.84 -19.37 10.25
CA LYS A 169 18.53 -20.67 9.65
C LYS A 169 17.15 -20.73 8.99
N TYR A 170 16.28 -19.73 9.21
CA TYR A 170 14.95 -19.71 8.61
C TYR A 170 15.03 -19.44 7.12
N LYS A 171 14.33 -20.29 6.38
CA LYS A 171 14.21 -20.17 4.92
C LYS A 171 13.28 -19.05 4.48
N ARG A 172 12.48 -18.52 5.41
CA ARG A 172 11.40 -17.57 5.13
C ARG A 172 11.13 -16.66 6.32
N PHE A 173 10.94 -15.38 6.03
CA PHE A 173 10.43 -14.37 6.96
C PHE A 173 9.16 -13.75 6.36
N HIS A 174 8.28 -13.26 7.23
CA HIS A 174 7.04 -12.60 6.82
C HIS A 174 7.00 -11.21 7.40
N PHE A 175 6.34 -10.31 6.69
CA PHE A 175 5.97 -9.03 7.24
C PHE A 175 4.73 -9.19 8.14
N VAL A 176 4.49 -8.21 9.02
CA VAL A 176 3.15 -7.98 9.57
C VAL A 176 2.21 -7.57 8.43
N ASN A 177 0.91 -7.50 8.69
CA ASN A 177 0.01 -6.80 7.77
C ASN A 177 -0.04 -5.36 8.25
N GLY A 178 0.08 -4.37 7.36
CA GLY A 178 0.10 -2.91 7.58
C GLY A 178 1.22 -2.38 8.45
N ILE A 179 1.00 -1.19 9.01
CA ILE A 179 2.00 -0.37 9.70
C ILE A 179 1.30 0.22 10.92
N ASN A 180 1.95 0.29 12.08
CA ASN A 180 1.44 1.09 13.19
C ASN A 180 2.23 2.39 13.24
N VAL A 181 1.66 3.48 12.69
CA VAL A 181 2.39 4.74 12.50
C VAL A 181 2.82 5.40 13.82
N PHE A 182 2.18 5.04 14.93
CA PHE A 182 2.50 5.54 16.26
C PHE A 182 3.47 4.65 17.04
N HIS A 183 3.92 3.53 16.46
CA HIS A 183 4.97 2.71 17.05
C HIS A 183 6.31 3.45 17.01
N GLU A 184 7.18 3.21 17.99
CA GLU A 184 8.46 3.92 18.19
C GLU A 184 9.32 3.99 16.91
N LYS A 185 9.32 2.91 16.11
CA LYS A 185 10.03 2.84 14.82
C LYS A 185 9.53 3.86 13.78
N HIS A 186 8.23 4.15 13.75
CA HIS A 186 7.58 4.93 12.70
C HIS A 186 7.22 6.35 13.14
N SER A 187 6.98 6.55 14.43
CA SER A 187 6.60 7.84 15.02
C SER A 187 7.55 9.02 14.72
N PRO A 188 8.86 8.84 14.42
CA PRO A 188 9.73 9.95 13.98
C PRO A 188 9.46 10.44 12.56
N TYR A 189 8.64 9.73 11.78
CA TYR A 189 8.32 10.03 10.39
C TYR A 189 6.89 10.56 10.28
N ASN A 190 6.67 11.38 9.27
CA ASN A 190 5.35 11.94 8.99
C ASN A 190 4.58 11.01 8.06
N TYR A 191 3.29 10.91 8.30
CA TYR A 191 2.36 10.13 7.51
C TYR A 191 1.19 11.01 7.09
N TRP A 192 1.05 11.22 5.79
CA TRP A 192 -0.03 12.00 5.21
C TRP A 192 -1.03 11.09 4.51
N VAL A 193 -2.30 11.38 4.70
CA VAL A 193 -3.39 10.69 4.04
C VAL A 193 -4.17 11.67 3.19
N TYR A 194 -4.12 11.45 1.88
CA TYR A 194 -4.95 12.13 0.91
C TYR A 194 -6.19 11.30 0.69
N PHE A 195 -7.39 11.89 0.71
CA PHE A 195 -8.63 11.12 0.58
C PHE A 195 -9.74 11.89 -0.14
N ILE A 196 -10.59 11.14 -0.83
CA ILE A 196 -11.84 11.59 -1.44
C ILE A 196 -12.95 10.76 -0.79
N SER A 197 -14.02 11.40 -0.32
CA SER A 197 -15.16 10.73 0.32
C SER A 197 -16.47 10.99 -0.42
N GLY A 198 -17.57 10.39 0.04
CA GLY A 198 -18.90 10.51 -0.57
C GLY A 198 -19.13 9.65 -1.79
N LEU A 199 -18.19 8.76 -2.13
CA LEU A 199 -18.24 7.91 -3.30
C LEU A 199 -18.85 6.54 -2.95
N LYS A 200 -20.00 6.21 -3.57
CA LYS A 200 -20.77 4.99 -3.25
C LYS A 200 -20.64 3.87 -4.28
N SER A 201 -20.31 4.20 -5.53
CA SER A 201 -20.22 3.21 -6.61
C SER A 201 -18.90 2.47 -6.55
N THR A 202 -18.93 1.16 -6.27
CA THR A 202 -17.73 0.31 -6.24
C THR A 202 -16.97 0.34 -7.57
N SER A 203 -17.69 0.22 -8.70
CA SER A 203 -17.06 0.27 -10.02
C SER A 203 -16.37 1.61 -10.28
N TYR A 204 -16.94 2.71 -9.78
CA TYR A 204 -16.34 4.02 -9.92
C TYR A 204 -15.08 4.18 -9.08
N LEU A 205 -15.12 3.71 -7.83
CA LEU A 205 -13.96 3.66 -6.92
C LEU A 205 -12.81 2.86 -7.55
N GLU A 206 -13.10 1.65 -8.00
CA GLU A 206 -12.10 0.78 -8.65
C GLU A 206 -11.54 1.42 -9.91
N PHE A 207 -12.36 2.10 -10.71
CA PHE A 207 -11.92 2.82 -11.90
C PHE A 207 -10.93 3.92 -11.53
N ILE A 208 -11.24 4.77 -10.53
CA ILE A 208 -10.32 5.82 -10.06
C ILE A 208 -8.98 5.22 -9.63
N GLU A 209 -9.02 4.17 -8.80
CA GLU A 209 -7.83 3.51 -8.29
C GLU A 209 -6.95 2.92 -9.41
N LYS A 210 -7.58 2.18 -10.35
CA LYS A 210 -6.91 1.50 -11.46
C LYS A 210 -6.33 2.50 -12.46
N GLU A 211 -7.10 3.51 -12.86
CA GLU A 211 -6.64 4.52 -13.82
C GLU A 211 -5.56 5.44 -13.23
N TRP A 212 -5.65 5.81 -11.95
CA TRP A 212 -4.57 6.58 -11.31
C TRP A 212 -3.25 5.78 -11.33
N ARG A 213 -3.28 4.50 -10.94
CA ARG A 213 -2.09 3.61 -10.98
C ARG A 213 -1.52 3.45 -12.38
N LYS A 214 -2.38 3.37 -13.39
CA LYS A 214 -1.98 3.23 -14.80
C LYS A 214 -1.31 4.49 -15.33
N ARG A 215 -1.80 5.68 -14.94
CA ARG A 215 -1.27 6.97 -15.38
C ARG A 215 0.04 7.34 -14.69
N TYR A 216 0.14 7.07 -13.39
CA TYR A 216 1.22 7.61 -12.57
C TYR A 216 2.12 6.54 -11.96
N GLY A 217 1.73 5.26 -11.95
CA GLY A 217 2.53 4.18 -11.38
C GLY A 217 1.87 3.54 -10.15
N LEU A 218 2.39 2.37 -9.77
CA LEU A 218 1.88 1.58 -8.65
C LEU A 218 2.68 1.92 -7.37
N PRO A 219 2.02 2.34 -6.27
CA PRO A 219 2.71 2.66 -5.02
C PRO A 219 3.51 1.48 -4.45
N LYS A 220 4.68 1.77 -3.84
CA LYS A 220 5.70 0.79 -3.44
C LYS A 220 5.12 -0.43 -2.72
N LEU A 221 4.23 -0.20 -1.77
CA LEU A 221 3.70 -1.23 -0.89
C LEU A 221 2.34 -1.78 -1.33
N CYS A 222 1.88 -1.50 -2.56
CA CYS A 222 0.69 -2.16 -3.09
C CYS A 222 1.03 -3.59 -3.53
N SER A 223 0.55 -4.61 -2.79
CA SER A 223 0.76 -6.00 -3.22
C SER A 223 -0.17 -6.47 -4.34
N TYR A 224 -1.24 -5.75 -4.63
CA TYR A 224 -2.15 -6.07 -5.73
C TYR A 224 -1.78 -5.21 -6.94
N MET A 225 -1.55 -5.83 -8.10
CA MET A 225 -1.08 -5.14 -9.31
C MET A 225 -2.23 -4.55 -10.14
N SER A 226 -3.35 -5.26 -10.21
CA SER A 226 -4.65 -4.74 -10.60
C SER A 226 -5.47 -4.61 -9.32
N GLY A 227 -6.30 -3.56 -9.20
CA GLY A 227 -7.25 -3.45 -8.08
C GLY A 227 -8.04 -4.75 -7.89
N ARG A 228 -8.59 -4.96 -6.68
CA ARG A 228 -9.36 -6.17 -6.37
C ARG A 228 -10.50 -6.40 -7.36
#